data_AF-A0A4V1UT36-F1
#
_entry.id   AF-A0A4V1UT36-F1
#
_cell.length_a   1.000
_cell.length_b   1.000
_cell.length_c   1.000
_cell.angle_alpha   90.00
_cell.angle_beta   90.00
_cell.angle_gamma   90.00
#
_symmetry.space_group_name_H-M   'P 1'
#
loop_
_entity.id
_entity.type
_entity.pdbx_description
1 polymer ?
#
loop_
_entity_poly.entity_id
_entity_poly.type
_entity_poly.pdbx_seq_one_letter_code
_entity_poly.pdbx_strand_id
1 'polypeptide(L)' 'GLNLKKLKVGFKQIYGDTVYGFLFDYKMEFARKLMEEGTHNVNEAGLKIGYSTASHFISAFRKKFGTTPKKYLMSISA' A
#
# COMPACT_ATOMS: atom_id res chain seq x y z
N GLY A 1 -10.13 23.39 15.85
CA GLY A 1 -9.54 22.32 15.02
C GLY A 1 -8.22 21.86 15.62
N LEU A 2 -7.85 20.60 15.42
CA LEU A 2 -6.58 20.03 15.88
C LEU A 2 -5.44 20.51 14.97
N ASN A 3 -4.30 20.97 15.52
CA ASN A 3 -3.15 21.33 14.70
C ASN A 3 -2.36 20.08 14.27
N LEU A 4 -1.57 20.21 13.20
CA LEU A 4 -0.83 19.10 12.58
C LEU A 4 0.16 18.42 13.56
N LYS A 5 0.80 19.19 14.45
CA LYS A 5 1.74 18.65 15.44
C LYS A 5 1.01 17.74 16.44
N LYS A 6 -0.09 18.23 17.01
CA LYS A 6 -0.94 17.46 17.94
C LYS A 6 -1.54 16.23 17.25
N LEU A 7 -1.95 16.35 15.99
CA LEU A 7 -2.43 15.21 15.19
C LEU A 7 -1.35 14.13 15.06
N LYS A 8 -0.14 14.48 14.60
CA LYS A 8 0.94 13.50 14.41
C LYS A 8 1.33 12.80 15.72
N VAL A 9 1.43 13.57 16.81
CA VAL A 9 1.77 13.03 18.14
C VAL A 9 0.67 12.10 18.64
N GLY A 10 -0.58 12.57 18.67
CA GLY A 10 -1.71 11.76 19.15
C GLY A 10 -1.94 10.52 18.30
N PHE A 11 -1.80 10.63 16.97
CA PHE A 11 -1.94 9.49 16.07
C PHE A 11 -0.89 8.42 16.36
N LYS A 12 0.39 8.81 16.50
CA LYS A 12 1.45 7.84 16.83
C LYS A 12 1.26 7.21 18.20
N GLN A 13 0.74 7.94 19.18
CA GLN A 13 0.45 7.41 20.51
C GLN A 13 -0.66 6.35 20.50
N ILE A 14 -1.68 6.51 19.65
CA ILE A 14 -2.82 5.59 19.56
C ILE A 14 -2.52 4.40 18.63
N TYR A 15 -1.91 4.65 17.47
CA TYR A 15 -1.74 3.67 16.40
C TYR A 15 -0.32 3.09 16.29
N GLY A 16 0.65 3.62 17.05
CA GLY A 16 2.05 3.15 17.04
C GLY A 16 2.88 3.58 15.84
N ASP A 17 2.27 4.13 14.79
CA ASP A 17 2.94 4.55 13.55
C ASP A 17 2.60 6.01 13.18
N THR A 18 3.36 6.56 12.24
CA THR A 18 3.05 7.81 11.57
C THR A 18 1.78 7.69 10.72
N VAL A 19 1.09 8.81 10.51
CA VAL A 19 -0.08 8.88 9.60
C VAL A 19 0.28 8.37 8.20
N TYR A 20 1.49 8.67 7.72
CA TYR A 20 1.96 8.22 6.42
C TYR A 20 2.17 6.71 6.38
N GLY A 21 2.84 6.14 7.38
CA GLY A 21 3.10 4.69 7.45
C GLY A 21 1.80 3.89 7.50
N PHE A 22 0.87 4.33 8.34
CA PHE A 22 -0.47 3.73 8.42
C PHE A 22 -1.22 3.78 7.07
N LEU A 23 -1.23 4.95 6.41
CA LEU A 23 -1.89 5.10 5.11
C LEU A 23 -1.19 4.29 4.02
N PHE A 24 0.14 4.23 4.04
CA PHE A 24 0.94 3.43 3.13
C PHE A 24 0.58 1.96 3.26
N ASP A 25 0.55 1.43 4.48
CA ASP A 25 0.20 0.06 4.78
C ASP A 25 -1.22 -0.28 4.32
N TYR A 26 -2.19 0.56 4.67
CA TYR A 26 -3.56 0.41 4.20
C TYR A 26 -3.67 0.37 2.67
N LYS A 27 -3.00 1.29 1.98
CA LYS A 27 -3.00 1.33 0.50
C LYS A 27 -2.35 0.09 -0.11
N MET A 28 -1.26 -0.39 0.47
CA MET A 28 -0.57 -1.59 -0.01
C MET A 28 -1.43 -2.84 0.14
N GLU A 29 -2.09 -3.02 1.29
CA GLU A 29 -3.03 -4.13 1.51
C GLU A 29 -4.24 -4.03 0.56
N PHE A 30 -4.77 -2.83 0.35
CA PHE A 30 -5.87 -2.63 -0.58
C PHE A 30 -5.47 -2.99 -2.02
N ALA A 31 -4.30 -2.57 -2.50
CA ALA A 31 -3.82 -2.95 -3.82
C ALA A 31 -3.57 -4.46 -3.95
N ARG A 32 -3.03 -5.10 -2.90
CA ARG A 32 -2.87 -6.56 -2.84
C ARG A 32 -4.22 -7.27 -3.04
N LYS A 33 -5.23 -6.87 -2.26
CA LYS A 33 -6.58 -7.42 -2.34
C LYS A 33 -7.22 -7.27 -3.73
N LEU A 34 -7.10 -6.09 -4.36
CA LEU A 34 -7.62 -5.85 -5.71
C LEU A 34 -7.00 -6.80 -6.75
N MET A 35 -5.71 -7.08 -6.61
CA MET A 35 -5.00 -8.01 -7.51
C MET A 35 -5.38 -9.47 -7.23
N GLU A 36 -5.60 -9.84 -5.97
CA GLU A 36 -6.04 -11.20 -5.57
C GLU A 36 -7.44 -11.52 -6.06
N GLU A 37 -8.35 -10.55 -6.01
CA GLU A 37 -9.72 -10.69 -6.52
C GLU A 37 -9.77 -10.76 -8.06
N GLY A 38 -8.64 -10.53 -8.75
CA GLY A 38 -8.57 -10.49 -10.21
C GLY A 38 -9.31 -9.31 -10.84
N THR A 39 -9.75 -8.34 -10.03
CA THR A 39 -10.50 -7.16 -10.51
C THR A 39 -9.61 -6.13 -11.17
N HIS A 40 -8.31 -6.10 -10.83
CA HIS A 40 -7.33 -5.15 -11.36
C HIS A 40 -6.00 -5.84 -11.65
N ASN A 41 -5.37 -5.53 -12.78
CA ASN A 41 -3.98 -5.91 -13.02
C ASN A 41 -3.00 -5.03 -12.19
N VAL A 42 -1.72 -5.38 -12.22
CA VAL A 42 -0.66 -4.70 -11.45
C VAL A 42 -0.63 -3.18 -11.69
N ASN A 43 -0.84 -2.73 -12.93
CA ASN A 43 -0.81 -1.31 -13.26
C ASN A 43 -2.05 -0.59 -12.75
N GLU A 44 -3.22 -1.20 -12.94
CA GLU A 44 -4.51 -0.68 -12.48
C GLU A 44 -4.58 -0.57 -10.96
N ALA A 45 -4.09 -1.58 -10.24
CA ALA A 45 -4.01 -1.55 -8.78
C ALA A 45 -3.10 -0.41 -8.28
N GLY A 46 -1.93 -0.21 -8.92
CA GLY A 46 -1.03 0.90 -8.62
C GLY A 46 -1.66 2.28 -8.84
N LEU A 47 -2.32 2.46 -10.00
CA LEU A 47 -3.04 3.69 -10.32
C LEU A 47 -4.15 3.97 -9.30
N LYS A 48 -4.92 2.94 -8.91
CA LYS A 48 -6.04 3.05 -7.96
C LYS A 48 -5.62 3.59 -6.60
N ILE A 49 -4.42 3.27 -6.14
CA ILE A 49 -3.89 3.74 -4.85
C ILE A 49 -3.03 5.01 -4.96
N GLY A 50 -2.92 5.59 -6.16
CA GLY A 50 -2.34 6.90 -6.42
C GLY A 50 -0.88 6.88 -6.90
N TYR A 51 -0.37 5.77 -7.45
CA TYR A 51 0.92 5.77 -8.15
C TYR A 51 0.73 6.12 -9.63
N SER A 52 1.49 7.09 -10.11
CA SER A 52 1.47 7.50 -11.54
C SER A 52 2.19 6.53 -12.47
N THR A 53 3.06 5.67 -11.93
CA THR A 53 3.82 4.68 -12.72
C THR A 53 3.84 3.32 -12.03
N ALA A 54 3.81 2.27 -12.85
CA ALA A 54 3.91 0.89 -12.37
C ALA A 54 5.23 0.63 -11.63
N SER A 55 6.35 1.19 -12.10
CA SER A 55 7.67 0.99 -11.49
C SER A 55 7.75 1.52 -10.06
N HIS A 56 7.11 2.67 -9.78
CA HIS A 56 7.05 3.21 -8.41
C HIS A 56 6.18 2.33 -7.51
N PHE A 57 5.01 1.90 -8.01
CA PHE A 57 4.15 0.97 -7.28
C PHE A 57 4.87 -0.36 -6.97
N ILE A 58 5.51 -0.98 -7.97
CA ILE A 58 6.23 -2.25 -7.80
C ILE A 58 7.36 -2.12 -6.77
N SER A 59 8.09 -1.00 -6.78
CA SER A 59 9.14 -0.73 -5.81
C SER A 59 8.60 -0.60 -4.38
N ALA A 60 7.49 0.12 -4.22
CA ALA A 60 6.79 0.27 -2.94
C ALA A 60 6.19 -1.05 -2.44
N PHE A 61 5.55 -1.81 -3.33
CA PHE A 61 4.99 -3.13 -3.02
C PHE A 61 6.07 -4.10 -2.56
N ARG A 62 7.21 -4.14 -3.27
CA ARG A 62 8.37 -4.96 -2.86
C ARG A 62 8.93 -4.54 -1.51
N LYS A 63 8.94 -3.24 -1.20
CA LYS A 63 9.34 -2.74 0.12
C LYS A 63 8.42 -3.24 1.23
N LYS A 64 7.10 -3.32 0.99
CA LYS A 64 6.12 -3.78 1.98
C LYS A 64 6.07 -5.30 2.12
N PHE A 65 6.07 -6.03 1.01
CA PHE A 65 5.77 -7.47 0.97
C PHE A 65 6.99 -8.36 0.66
N GLY A 66 8.17 -7.77 0.43
CA GLY A 66 9.40 -8.51 0.13
C GLY A 66 9.46 -9.13 -1.27
N THR A 67 8.43 -8.97 -2.10
CA THR A 67 8.35 -9.56 -3.45
C THR A 67 7.68 -8.61 -4.44
N THR A 68 7.79 -8.86 -5.74
CA THR A 68 7.08 -8.07 -6.76
C THR A 68 5.61 -8.51 -6.86
N PRO A 69 4.69 -7.63 -7.29
CA PRO A 69 3.28 -7.99 -7.48
C PRO A 69 3.08 -9.21 -8.37
N LYS A 70 3.82 -9.31 -9.47
CA LYS A 70 3.74 -10.45 -10.40
C LYS A 70 4.16 -11.76 -9.72
N LYS A 71 5.28 -11.76 -9.00
CA LYS A 71 5.76 -12.95 -8.29
C LYS A 71 4.81 -13.35 -7.16
N TYR A 72 4.21 -12.39 -6.49
CA TYR A 72 3.16 -12.62 -5.49
C TYR A 72 1.95 -13.34 -6.09
N LEU A 73 1.40 -12.82 -7.19
CA LEU A 73 0.25 -13.43 -7.87
C LEU A 73 0.55 -14.85 -8.37
N MET A 74 1.74 -15.08 -8.92
CA MET A 74 2.15 -16.42 -9.33
C MET A 74 2.23 -17.40 -8.14
N SER A 75 2.53 -16.93 -6.92
CA SER A 75 2.63 -17.78 -5.74
C SER A 75 1.28 -18.17 -5.11
N ILE A 76 0.19 -17.47 -5.46
CA ILE A 76 -1.16 -17.77 -4.96
C ILE A 76 -2.02 -18.53 -5.98
N SER A 77 -1.63 -18.53 -7.26
CA SER A 77 -2.30 -19.28 -8.32
C SER A 77 -1.75 -20.69 -8.54
N ALA A 78 -0.77 -21.11 -7.73
CA ALA A 78 -0.19 -22.45 -7.70
C ALA A 78 -0.81 -23.27 -6.57
#